data_AF-A0A961IV00-F1
#
_entry.id   AF-A0A961IV00-F1
#
_cell.length_a   1.000
_cell.length_b   1.000
_cell.length_c   1.000
_cell.angle_alpha   90.00
_cell.angle_beta   90.00
_cell.angle_gamma   90.00
#
_symmetry.space_group_name_H-M   'P 1'
#
loop_
_entity.id
_entity.type
_entity.pdbx_description
1 polymer ?
#
loop_
_entity_poly.entity_id
_entity_poly.type
_entity_poly.pdbx_seq_one_letter_code
_entity_poly.pdbx_strand_id
1 'polypeptide(L)'
;KAIFRKLAADGTVFTNNTFRTLRATYYRTALDLLEAYANDARMNGLTLDRHGEEKAIELFAANIVKAGKTFLETPHETPFIPNWNRVNAADPTIITDLKAAAAADEAEYEPAG
;
A
#
# COMPACT_ATOMS: atom_id res chain seq x y z
N LYS A 1 -3.85 -0.60 4.95
CA LYS A 1 -5.20 -0.03 5.25
C LYS A 1 -6.12 -0.05 4.01
N ALA A 2 -5.73 0.56 2.88
CA ALA A 2 -6.55 0.58 1.66
C ALA A 2 -6.93 -0.81 1.12
N ILE A 3 -6.00 -1.78 1.16
CA ILE A 3 -6.23 -3.17 0.72
C ILE A 3 -7.39 -3.84 1.49
N PHE A 4 -7.43 -3.71 2.82
CA PHE A 4 -8.51 -4.30 3.63
C PHE A 4 -9.87 -3.69 3.29
N ARG A 5 -9.94 -2.37 3.06
CA ARG A 5 -11.16 -1.70 2.62
C ARG A 5 -11.61 -2.18 1.25
N LYS A 6 -10.67 -2.32 0.31
CA LYS A 6 -10.98 -2.80 -1.04
C LYS A 6 -11.55 -4.22 -1.01
N LEU A 7 -10.86 -5.13 -0.32
CA LEU A 7 -11.31 -6.51 -0.16
C LEU A 7 -12.67 -6.61 0.56
N ALA A 8 -12.90 -5.76 1.57
CA ALA A 8 -14.19 -5.71 2.26
C ALA A 8 -15.32 -5.18 1.37
N ALA A 9 -15.06 -4.14 0.57
CA ALA A 9 -16.01 -3.65 -0.43
C ALA A 9 -16.33 -4.71 -1.50
N ASP A 10 -15.36 -5.59 -1.80
CA ASP A 10 -15.54 -6.73 -2.70
C ASP A 10 -16.19 -7.95 -2.00
N GLY A 11 -16.60 -7.83 -0.72
CA GLY A 11 -17.38 -8.82 0.01
C GLY A 11 -16.60 -9.68 1.03
N THR A 12 -15.30 -9.43 1.20
CA THR A 12 -14.48 -10.18 2.17
C THR A 12 -14.81 -9.77 3.61
N VAL A 13 -15.17 -10.72 4.45
CA VAL A 13 -15.42 -10.48 5.88
C VAL A 13 -14.11 -10.57 6.67
N PHE A 14 -13.73 -9.48 7.33
CA PHE A 14 -12.58 -9.45 8.22
C PHE A 14 -13.01 -9.51 9.69
N THR A 15 -12.31 -10.34 10.46
CA THR A 15 -12.44 -10.44 11.93
C THR A 15 -11.07 -10.28 12.57
N ASN A 16 -11.03 -10.11 13.90
CA ASN A 16 -9.76 -10.10 14.62
C ASN A 16 -8.96 -11.40 14.42
N ASN A 17 -9.66 -12.54 14.36
CA ASN A 17 -9.03 -13.84 14.07
C ASN A 17 -8.45 -13.89 12.65
N THR A 18 -9.11 -13.28 11.65
CA THR A 18 -8.59 -13.16 10.29
C THR A 18 -7.21 -12.48 10.29
N PHE A 19 -7.04 -11.37 11.02
CA PHE A 19 -5.76 -10.66 11.08
C PHE A 19 -4.68 -11.41 11.85
N ARG A 20 -5.04 -12.16 12.91
CA ARG A 20 -4.11 -13.03 13.65
C ARG A 20 -3.56 -14.13 12.75
N THR A 21 -4.44 -14.82 12.02
CA THR A 21 -4.04 -15.86 11.06
C THR A 21 -3.21 -15.26 9.93
N LEU A 22 -3.65 -14.13 9.36
CA LEU A 22 -2.90 -13.45 8.30
C LEU A 22 -1.48 -13.07 8.74
N ARG A 23 -1.31 -12.52 9.96
CA ARG A 23 0.01 -12.22 10.53
C ARG A 23 0.87 -13.48 10.60
N ALA A 24 0.34 -14.57 11.15
CA ALA A 24 1.08 -15.82 11.33
C ALA A 24 1.50 -16.43 9.98
N THR A 25 0.59 -16.45 9.01
CA THR A 25 0.86 -16.94 7.65
C THR A 25 1.92 -16.08 6.97
N TYR A 26 1.76 -14.75 6.99
CA TYR A 26 2.76 -13.83 6.44
C TYR A 26 4.14 -14.06 7.06
N TYR A 27 4.21 -14.10 8.39
CA TYR A 27 5.47 -14.20 9.11
C TYR A 27 6.23 -15.47 8.76
N ARG A 28 5.54 -16.62 8.75
CA ARG A 28 6.16 -17.91 8.37
C ARG A 28 6.61 -17.90 6.92
N THR A 29 5.73 -17.52 5.99
CA THR A 29 6.08 -17.50 4.56
C THR A 29 7.22 -16.54 4.25
N ALA A 30 7.27 -15.39 4.92
CA ALA A 30 8.34 -14.42 4.72
C ALA A 30 9.70 -14.93 5.22
N LEU A 31 9.74 -15.64 6.36
CA LEU A 31 10.95 -16.28 6.85
C LEU A 31 11.43 -17.41 5.93
N ASP A 32 10.51 -18.25 5.44
CA ASP A 32 10.83 -19.32 4.48
C ASP A 32 11.45 -18.73 3.20
N LEU A 33 10.88 -17.62 2.70
CA LEU A 33 11.41 -16.91 1.53
C LEU A 33 12.76 -16.25 1.80
N LEU A 34 12.93 -15.62 2.96
CA LEU A 34 14.21 -15.03 3.35
C LEU A 34 15.32 -16.08 3.35
N GLU A 35 15.04 -17.28 3.87
CA GLU A 35 16.00 -18.37 3.85
C GLU A 35 16.35 -18.78 2.41
N ALA A 36 15.34 -18.96 1.55
CA ALA A 36 15.56 -19.31 0.14
C ALA A 36 16.40 -18.25 -0.59
N TYR A 37 16.08 -16.97 -0.42
CA TYR A 37 16.81 -15.87 -1.08
C TYR A 37 18.20 -15.64 -0.48
N ALA A 38 18.40 -15.87 0.81
CA ALA A 38 19.74 -15.83 1.40
C ALA A 38 20.64 -16.94 0.81
N ASN A 39 20.09 -18.13 0.61
CA ASN A 39 20.80 -19.23 -0.02
C ASN A 39 21.14 -18.92 -1.49
N ASP A 40 20.18 -18.39 -2.25
CA ASP A 40 20.38 -17.98 -3.64
C ASP A 40 21.42 -16.85 -3.77
N ALA A 41 21.32 -15.81 -2.93
CA ALA A 41 22.31 -14.73 -2.88
C ALA A 41 23.71 -15.28 -2.63
N ARG A 42 23.86 -16.19 -1.66
CA ARG A 42 25.15 -16.84 -1.36
C ARG A 42 25.68 -17.64 -2.55
N MET A 43 24.82 -18.37 -3.28
CA MET A 43 25.22 -19.13 -4.47
C MET A 43 25.69 -18.21 -5.60
N ASN A 44 25.07 -17.03 -5.71
CA ASN A 44 25.40 -16.02 -6.71
C ASN A 44 26.53 -15.06 -6.28
N GLY A 45 27.19 -15.30 -5.13
CA GLY A 45 28.24 -14.44 -4.60
C GLY A 45 27.77 -13.07 -4.11
N LEU A 46 26.45 -12.90 -3.93
CA LEU A 46 25.83 -11.70 -3.39
C LEU A 46 25.72 -11.80 -1.86
N THR A 47 25.68 -10.64 -1.20
CA THR A 47 25.46 -10.55 0.25
C THR A 47 24.05 -10.03 0.53
N LEU A 48 23.33 -10.72 1.43
CA LEU A 48 22.01 -10.32 1.90
C LEU A 48 22.08 -10.06 3.41
N ASP A 49 21.61 -8.88 3.86
CA ASP A 49 21.48 -8.56 5.29
C ASP A 49 20.27 -9.28 5.89
N ARG A 50 20.46 -10.52 6.32
CA ARG A 50 19.39 -11.33 6.92
C ARG A 50 18.76 -10.68 8.15
N HIS A 51 19.55 -9.99 8.98
CA HIS A 51 19.05 -9.39 10.22
C HIS A 51 18.17 -8.18 9.93
N GLY A 52 18.57 -7.35 8.97
CA GLY A 52 17.75 -6.25 8.46
C GLY A 52 16.42 -6.76 7.88
N GLU A 53 16.47 -7.82 7.09
CA GLU A 53 15.28 -8.43 6.50
C GLU A 53 14.35 -9.05 7.56
N GLU A 54 14.87 -9.79 8.55
CA GLU A 54 14.07 -10.33 9.65
C GLU A 54 13.34 -9.22 10.43
N LYS A 55 14.03 -8.11 10.73
CA LYS A 55 13.41 -6.93 11.37
C LYS A 55 12.31 -6.32 10.51
N ALA A 56 12.51 -6.23 9.20
CA ALA A 56 11.51 -5.70 8.28
C ALA A 56 10.26 -6.61 8.25
N ILE A 57 10.45 -7.92 8.25
CA ILE A 57 9.38 -8.93 8.35
C ILE A 57 8.60 -8.76 9.66
N GLU A 58 9.29 -8.66 10.80
CA GLU A 58 8.65 -8.44 12.11
C GLU A 58 7.83 -7.15 12.15
N LEU A 59 8.40 -6.05 11.64
CA LEU A 59 7.75 -4.75 11.57
C LEU A 59 6.48 -4.82 10.70
N PHE A 60 6.56 -5.45 9.53
CA PHE A 60 5.40 -5.60 8.65
C PHE A 60 4.32 -6.49 9.28
N ALA A 61 4.71 -7.59 9.92
CA ALA A 61 3.80 -8.48 10.64
C ALA A 61 3.06 -7.74 11.77
N ALA A 62 3.73 -6.86 12.52
CA ALA A 62 3.09 -6.00 13.52
C ALA A 62 2.12 -4.99 12.87
N ASN A 63 2.51 -4.42 11.73
CA ASN A 63 1.68 -3.48 10.99
C ASN A 63 0.40 -4.11 10.42
N ILE A 64 0.40 -5.39 10.05
CA ILE A 64 -0.81 -6.12 9.64
C ILE A 64 -1.87 -6.07 10.74
N VAL A 65 -1.49 -6.40 11.98
CA VAL A 65 -2.43 -6.42 13.11
C VAL A 65 -2.86 -5.02 13.49
N LYS A 66 -1.94 -4.06 13.55
CA LYS A 66 -2.26 -2.66 13.86
C LYS A 66 -3.25 -2.09 12.83
N ALA A 67 -2.98 -2.27 11.55
CA ALA A 67 -3.87 -1.80 10.48
C ALA A 67 -5.21 -2.54 10.46
N GLY A 68 -5.23 -3.83 10.79
CA GLY A 68 -6.46 -4.61 10.93
C GLY A 68 -7.33 -4.13 12.08
N LYS A 69 -6.72 -3.84 13.24
CA LYS A 69 -7.43 -3.24 14.39
C LYS A 69 -8.04 -1.89 14.01
N THR A 70 -7.24 -0.98 13.42
CA THR A 70 -7.76 0.30 12.94
C THR A 70 -8.90 0.14 11.92
N PHE A 71 -8.81 -0.86 11.03
CA PHE A 71 -9.87 -1.13 10.06
C PHE A 71 -11.18 -1.56 10.74
N LEU A 72 -11.11 -2.42 11.77
CA LEU A 72 -12.29 -2.85 12.53
C LEU A 72 -12.87 -1.73 13.40
N GLU A 73 -12.03 -0.86 13.96
CA GLU A 73 -12.45 0.27 14.81
C GLU A 73 -13.03 1.44 14.01
N THR A 74 -12.72 1.56 12.71
CA THR A 74 -13.19 2.66 11.86
C THR A 74 -13.81 2.13 10.56
N PRO A 75 -15.01 1.49 10.62
CA PRO A 75 -15.65 0.89 9.44
C PRO A 75 -16.09 1.91 8.38
N HIS A 76 -16.32 3.16 8.79
CA HIS A 76 -16.91 4.22 7.97
C HIS A 76 -15.91 5.29 7.50
N GLU A 77 -14.60 5.08 7.68
CA GLU A 77 -13.63 6.02 7.14
C GLU A 77 -13.76 6.04 5.61
N THR A 78 -14.09 7.21 5.08
CA THR A 78 -14.28 7.41 3.64
C THR A 78 -13.03 6.97 2.88
N PRO A 79 -13.17 6.36 1.68
CA PRO A 79 -12.02 5.96 0.88
C PRO A 79 -11.05 7.13 0.70
N PHE A 80 -9.77 6.91 0.99
CA PHE A 80 -8.72 7.95 0.98
C PHE A 80 -8.47 8.55 -0.40
N ILE A 81 -8.93 7.87 -1.46
CA ILE A 81 -8.90 8.37 -2.82
C ILE A 81 -10.34 8.77 -3.17
N PRO A 82 -10.67 10.08 -3.26
CA PRO A 82 -11.94 10.47 -3.83
C PRO A 82 -11.96 9.90 -5.25
N ASN A 83 -13.02 9.17 -5.57
CA ASN A 83 -13.15 8.71 -6.94
C ASN A 83 -13.16 9.97 -7.83
N TRP A 84 -12.36 10.01 -8.89
CA TRP A 84 -12.29 11.20 -9.76
C TRP A 84 -13.67 11.56 -10.35
N ASN A 85 -14.60 10.60 -10.44
CA ASN A 85 -15.99 10.89 -10.82
C ASN A 85 -16.74 11.73 -9.76
N ARG A 86 -16.41 11.62 -8.48
CA ARG A 86 -16.97 12.40 -7.36
C ARG A 86 -16.36 13.77 -7.33
N VAL A 87 -15.06 13.87 -7.59
CA VAL A 87 -14.39 15.17 -7.77
C VAL A 87 -15.02 15.89 -8.96
N ASN A 88 -15.12 15.23 -10.11
CA ASN A 88 -15.75 15.77 -11.32
C ASN A 88 -17.26 16.06 -11.16
N ALA A 89 -17.97 15.33 -10.29
CA ALA A 89 -19.37 15.61 -9.99
C ALA A 89 -19.54 16.81 -9.04
N ALA A 90 -18.60 17.01 -8.11
CA ALA A 90 -18.61 18.14 -7.19
C ALA A 90 -18.11 19.42 -7.86
N ASP A 91 -17.16 19.28 -8.79
CA ASP A 91 -16.58 20.34 -9.59
C ASP A 91 -16.41 19.84 -11.04
N PRO A 92 -17.35 20.18 -11.95
CA PRO A 92 -17.26 19.78 -13.35
C PRO A 92 -16.17 20.48 -14.16
N THR A 93 -15.59 21.59 -13.67
CA THR A 93 -14.57 22.35 -14.42
C THR A 93 -13.15 21.93 -14.06
N ILE A 94 -12.96 21.22 -12.94
CA ILE A 94 -11.67 20.79 -12.41
C ILE A 94 -10.71 20.17 -13.44
N ILE A 95 -11.22 19.36 -14.38
CA ILE A 95 -10.38 18.72 -15.41
C ILE A 95 -9.90 19.73 -16.45
N THR A 96 -10.76 20.69 -16.81
CA THR A 96 -10.42 21.78 -17.72
C THR A 96 -9.42 22.73 -17.06
N ASP A 97 -9.65 23.08 -15.79
CA ASP A 97 -8.80 23.97 -15.02
C ASP A 97 -7.41 23.37 -14.79
N LEU A 98 -7.34 22.07 -14.49
CA LEU A 98 -6.06 21.35 -14.35
C LEU A 98 -5.26 21.33 -15.66
N LYS A 99 -5.93 21.14 -16.80
CA LYS A 99 -5.28 21.19 -18.12
C LYS A 99 -4.75 22.58 -18.43
N ALA A 100 -5.53 23.62 -18.12
CA ALA A 100 -5.13 25.00 -18.32
C ALA A 100 -3.91 25.36 -17.45
N ALA A 101 -3.92 24.94 -16.18
CA ALA A 101 -2.79 25.11 -15.28
C ALA A 101 -1.53 24.39 -15.79
N ALA A 102 -1.65 23.14 -16.24
CA ALA A 102 -0.51 22.39 -16.78
C ALA A 102 0.08 23.03 -18.05
N ALA A 103 -0.77 23.56 -18.95
CA ALA A 103 -0.31 24.26 -20.14
C ALA A 103 0.35 25.61 -19.81
N ALA A 104 -0.13 26.30 -18.77
CA ALA A 104 0.49 27.53 -18.28
C ALA A 104 1.88 27.27 -17.67
N ASP A 105 2.02 26.21 -16.87
CA ASP A 105 3.31 25.77 -16.33
C ASP A 105 4.28 25.40 -17.47
N GLU A 106 3.82 24.68 -18.49
CA GLU A 106 4.65 24.32 -19.66
C GLU A 106 5.14 25.57 -20.40
N ALA A 107 4.28 26.57 -20.60
CA ALA A 107 4.64 27.85 -21.23
C ALA A 107 5.59 28.71 -20.38
N GLU A 108 5.55 28.59 -19.05
CA GLU A 108 6.47 29.31 -18.14
C GLU A 108 7.89 28.71 -18.19
N TYR A 109 8.01 27.40 -18.45
CA TYR A 109 9.29 26.67 -18.46
C TYR A 109 9.81 26.26 -19.85
N GLU A 110 9.12 26.65 -20.94
CA GLU A 110 9.71 26.56 -22.28
C GLU A 110 10.99 27.42 -22.32
N PRO A 111 12.16 26.84 -22.66
CA PRO A 111 13.37 27.63 -22.81
C PRO A 111 13.16 28.59 -23.98
N ALA A 112 13.24 29.90 -23.71
CA ALA A 112 13.39 30.89 -24.77
C ALA A 112 14.56 30.43 -25.65
N GLY A 113 14.27 30.17 -26.92
CA GLY A 113 15.22 29.62 -27.89
C GLY A 113 16.54 30.39 -27.99
#